data_AF-A0AAV3XLN2-F1
#
_entry.id   AF-A0AAV3XLN2-F1
#
_cell.length_a   1.000
_cell.length_b   1.000
_cell.length_c   1.000
_cell.angle_alpha   90.00
_cell.angle_beta   90.00
_cell.angle_gamma   90.00
#
_symmetry.space_group_name_H-M   'P 1'
#
loop_
_entity.id
_entity.type
_entity.pdbx_description
1 polymer ?
#
loop_
_entity_poly.entity_id
_entity_poly.type
_entity_poly.pdbx_seq_one_letter_code
_entity_poly.pdbx_strand_id
1 'polypeptide(L)'
;MGISEISQRTKFGLGYVRSLTGRGVFLPKYPQLVGERKSLGVTGKDATAAYWTMAEADIIKMALGNIISIFDQHPCWQAHIGNMAHDEVDAIALSDYALSAAVIQSSMLCAIHPHYSCG
;
A
#
# COMPACT_ATOMS: atom_id res chain seq x y z
N MET A 1 -6.81 8.08 -18.17
CA MET A 1 -8.16 8.71 -18.06
C MET A 1 -8.05 9.92 -17.17
N GLY A 2 -8.48 11.09 -17.65
CA GLY A 2 -8.46 12.33 -16.87
C GLY A 2 -9.71 12.50 -15.99
N ILE A 3 -9.64 13.34 -14.96
CA ILE A 3 -10.77 13.67 -14.05
C ILE A 3 -12.02 14.13 -14.81
N SER A 4 -11.85 14.89 -15.90
CA SER A 4 -12.94 15.38 -16.74
C SER A 4 -13.74 14.24 -17.39
N GLU A 5 -13.04 13.22 -17.87
CA GLU A 5 -13.63 12.07 -18.54
C GLU A 5 -14.41 11.17 -17.57
N ILE A 6 -13.92 11.02 -16.34
CA ILE A 6 -14.62 10.25 -15.28
C ILE A 6 -15.84 11.01 -14.78
N SER A 7 -15.70 12.32 -14.57
CA SER A 7 -16.78 13.19 -14.09
C SER A 7 -17.95 13.23 -15.09
N GLN A 8 -17.67 13.24 -16.40
CA GLN A 8 -18.67 13.17 -17.46
C GLN A 8 -19.45 11.84 -17.48
N ARG A 9 -18.83 10.74 -17.05
CA ARG A 9 -19.46 9.42 -17.00
C ARG A 9 -20.29 9.21 -15.73
N THR A 10 -20.11 10.02 -14.69
CA THR A 10 -20.86 9.92 -13.43
C THR A 10 -21.97 10.97 -13.33
N LYS A 11 -23.23 10.62 -13.59
CA LYS A 11 -24.40 11.51 -13.42
C LYS A 11 -24.59 12.06 -12.00
N PHE A 12 -23.95 11.45 -10.99
CA PHE A 12 -24.18 11.68 -9.56
C PHE A 12 -22.98 12.30 -8.83
N GLY A 13 -21.95 12.71 -9.57
CA GLY A 13 -20.72 13.28 -9.04
C GLY A 13 -19.65 12.25 -8.65
N LEU A 14 -18.44 12.75 -8.41
CA LEU A 14 -17.22 11.98 -8.20
C LEU A 14 -16.54 12.40 -6.90
N GLY A 15 -16.24 11.44 -6.02
CA GLY A 15 -15.29 11.64 -4.91
C GLY A 15 -13.88 11.30 -5.36
N TYR A 16 -12.87 11.90 -4.72
CA TYR A 16 -11.47 11.53 -4.88
C TYR A 16 -10.82 11.47 -3.50
N VAL A 17 -10.12 10.37 -3.23
CA VAL A 17 -9.34 10.17 -2.00
C VAL A 17 -7.89 10.01 -2.38
N ARG A 18 -7.00 10.67 -1.64
CA ARG A 18 -5.56 10.61 -1.82
C ARG A 18 -4.89 10.16 -0.52
N SER A 19 -3.93 9.25 -0.63
CA SER A 19 -3.16 8.71 0.49
C SER A 19 -1.75 9.32 0.60
N LEU A 20 -0.92 8.78 1.49
CA LEU A 20 0.38 9.28 1.93
C LEU A 20 1.32 9.63 0.76
N THR A 21 1.44 8.75 -0.23
CA THR A 21 2.38 8.91 -1.34
C THR A 21 1.80 9.68 -2.54
N GLY A 22 0.58 10.19 -2.40
CA GLY A 22 -0.15 10.81 -3.51
C GLY A 22 -0.91 9.82 -4.39
N ARG A 23 -0.83 8.50 -4.13
CA ARG A 23 -1.76 7.49 -4.66
C ARG A 23 -3.20 7.91 -4.35
N GLY A 24 -4.11 7.77 -5.30
CA GLY A 24 -5.50 8.10 -5.05
C GLY A 24 -6.48 7.28 -5.87
N VAL A 25 -7.73 7.25 -5.42
CA VAL A 25 -8.81 6.51 -6.02
C VAL A 25 -10.03 7.41 -6.19
N PHE A 26 -10.72 7.22 -7.31
CA PHE A 26 -12.00 7.84 -7.54
C PHE A 26 -13.12 7.00 -6.95
N LEU A 27 -14.01 7.64 -6.21
CA LEU A 27 -15.18 7.02 -5.61
C LEU A 27 -16.43 7.51 -6.35
N PRO A 28 -16.91 6.77 -7.36
CA PRO A 28 -18.08 7.18 -8.12
C PRO A 28 -19.33 7.03 -7.27
N LYS A 29 -20.13 8.09 -7.17
CA LYS A 29 -21.31 8.12 -6.31
C LYS A 29 -22.54 7.52 -6.98
N TYR A 30 -22.41 6.35 -7.59
CA TYR A 30 -23.56 5.70 -8.24
C TYR A 30 -24.66 5.40 -7.21
N PRO A 31 -25.94 5.53 -7.57
CA PRO A 31 -27.03 5.10 -6.72
C PRO A 31 -26.94 3.59 -6.49
N GLN A 32 -27.23 3.15 -5.27
CA GLN A 32 -27.42 1.73 -4.98
C GLN A 32 -28.54 1.17 -5.87
N LEU A 33 -28.22 0.11 -6.61
CA LEU A 33 -29.17 -0.61 -7.47
C LEU A 33 -30.00 -1.65 -6.69
N VAL A 34 -29.67 -1.86 -5.41
CA VAL A 34 -30.25 -2.89 -4.54
C VAL A 34 -30.50 -2.29 -3.16
N GLY A 35 -31.71 -2.51 -2.61
CA GLY A 35 -32.14 -1.98 -1.31
C GLY A 35 -33.29 -0.97 -1.41
N GLU A 36 -34.08 -0.84 -0.34
CA GLU A 36 -35.33 -0.04 -0.30
C GLU A 36 -35.11 1.48 -0.41
N ARG A 37 -33.87 1.96 -0.33
CA ARG A 37 -33.53 3.40 -0.43
C ARG A 37 -32.60 3.64 -1.61
N LYS A 38 -32.93 4.64 -2.43
CA LYS A 38 -32.06 5.20 -3.48
C LYS A 38 -30.90 6.01 -2.88
N SER A 39 -30.13 5.42 -1.95
CA SER A 39 -28.94 6.03 -1.36
C SER A 39 -27.77 6.02 -2.35
N LEU A 40 -26.85 6.97 -2.19
CA LEU A 40 -25.55 6.89 -2.85
C LEU A 40 -24.82 5.63 -2.34
N GLY A 41 -24.26 4.84 -3.24
CA GLY A 41 -23.55 3.61 -2.90
C GLY A 41 -22.17 3.83 -2.26
N VAL A 42 -21.69 5.07 -2.25
CA VAL A 42 -20.43 5.48 -1.60
C VAL A 42 -20.75 6.45 -0.48
N THR A 43 -20.20 6.16 0.69
CA THR A 43 -20.33 6.91 1.94
C THR A 43 -18.98 7.44 2.41
N GLY A 44 -18.99 8.28 3.47
CA GLY A 44 -17.75 8.72 4.11
C GLY A 44 -16.89 7.58 4.65
N LYS A 45 -17.50 6.45 5.03
CA LYS A 45 -16.75 5.27 5.50
C LYS A 45 -15.90 4.65 4.39
N ASP A 46 -16.41 4.65 3.15
CA ASP A 46 -15.68 4.15 1.99
C ASP A 46 -14.47 5.03 1.68
N ALA A 47 -14.60 6.34 1.88
CA ALA A 47 -13.47 7.26 1.74
C ALA A 47 -12.39 7.03 2.80
N THR A 48 -12.80 6.83 4.06
CA THR A 48 -11.88 6.50 5.15
C THR A 48 -11.19 5.15 4.93
N ALA A 49 -11.94 4.12 4.53
CA ALA A 49 -11.39 2.80 4.21
C ALA A 49 -10.39 2.89 3.05
N ALA A 50 -10.75 3.58 1.97
CA ALA A 50 -9.85 3.79 0.83
C ALA A 50 -8.54 4.47 1.24
N TYR A 51 -8.60 5.50 2.10
CA TYR A 51 -7.41 6.19 2.58
C TYR A 51 -6.45 5.23 3.32
N TRP A 52 -6.97 4.48 4.31
CA TRP A 52 -6.17 3.60 5.16
C TRP A 52 -5.63 2.39 4.41
N THR A 53 -6.46 1.72 3.60
CA THR A 53 -6.00 0.59 2.77
C THR A 53 -4.90 1.02 1.80
N MET A 54 -5.02 2.20 1.20
CA MET A 54 -3.95 2.72 0.34
C MET A 54 -2.70 3.10 1.16
N ALA A 55 -2.87 3.65 2.37
CA ALA A 55 -1.76 4.03 3.23
C ALA A 55 -0.95 2.80 3.67
N GLU A 56 -1.62 1.76 4.18
CA GLU A 56 -0.99 0.48 4.55
C GLU A 56 -0.24 -0.13 3.36
N ALA A 57 -0.87 -0.16 2.19
CA ALA A 57 -0.27 -0.66 0.98
C ALA A 57 0.94 0.16 0.51
N ASP A 58 0.99 1.46 0.79
CA ASP A 58 2.14 2.30 0.48
C ASP A 58 3.30 2.03 1.43
N ILE A 59 3.02 1.95 2.73
CA ILE A 59 4.01 1.69 3.79
C ILE A 59 4.71 0.37 3.55
N ILE A 60 3.96 -0.72 3.35
CA ILE A 60 4.56 -2.04 3.17
C ILE A 60 5.38 -2.13 1.88
N LYS A 61 4.94 -1.47 0.80
CA LYS A 61 5.67 -1.46 -0.48
C LYS A 61 6.97 -0.66 -0.37
N MET A 62 6.99 0.41 0.42
CA MET A 62 8.22 1.13 0.73
C MET A 62 9.18 0.26 1.55
N ALA A 63 8.68 -0.42 2.59
CA ALA A 63 9.48 -1.37 3.36
C ALA A 63 10.07 -2.46 2.46
N LEU A 64 9.26 -3.05 1.58
CA LEU A 64 9.67 -4.08 0.65
C LEU A 64 10.76 -3.60 -0.31
N GLY A 65 10.63 -2.38 -0.84
CA GLY A 65 11.66 -1.77 -1.68
C GLY A 65 13.01 -1.64 -0.95
N ASN A 66 12.98 -1.23 0.32
CA ASN A 66 14.18 -1.15 1.15
C ASN A 66 14.80 -2.53 1.42
N ILE A 67 13.98 -3.52 1.75
CA ILE A 67 14.42 -4.90 2.01
C ILE A 67 15.12 -5.48 0.79
N ILE A 68 14.48 -5.37 -0.39
CA ILE A 68 15.06 -5.85 -1.65
C ILE A 68 16.38 -5.15 -1.93
N SER A 69 16.44 -3.83 -1.73
CA SER A 69 17.68 -3.07 -1.93
C SER A 69 18.82 -3.52 -1.00
N ILE A 70 18.51 -3.90 0.24
CA ILE A 70 19.51 -4.43 1.18
C ILE A 70 19.94 -5.84 0.74
N PHE A 71 19.01 -6.70 0.34
CA PHE A 71 19.34 -8.05 -0.14
C PHE A 71 20.23 -8.03 -1.38
N ASP A 72 19.96 -7.13 -2.32
CA ASP A 72 20.77 -6.92 -3.53
C ASP A 72 22.21 -6.47 -3.19
N GLN A 73 22.41 -5.76 -2.08
CA GLN A 73 23.73 -5.37 -1.58
C GLN A 73 24.49 -6.53 -0.90
N HIS A 74 23.80 -7.63 -0.57
CA HIS A 74 24.35 -8.78 0.14
C HIS A 74 24.07 -10.11 -0.58
N PRO A 75 24.61 -10.32 -1.79
CA PRO A 75 24.33 -11.52 -2.59
C PRO A 75 24.78 -12.82 -1.90
N CYS A 76 25.74 -12.76 -0.96
CA CYS A 76 26.16 -13.92 -0.18
C CYS A 76 25.06 -14.49 0.73
N TRP A 77 24.05 -13.71 1.10
CA TRP A 77 22.93 -14.18 1.92
C TRP A 77 21.98 -15.09 1.14
N GLN A 78 22.00 -15.00 -0.20
CA GLN A 78 20.99 -15.56 -1.11
C GLN A 78 19.55 -15.25 -0.67
N ALA A 79 19.38 -14.08 -0.05
CA ALA A 79 18.12 -13.67 0.52
C ALA A 79 17.15 -13.20 -0.56
N HIS A 80 15.89 -13.61 -0.48
CA HIS A 80 14.83 -13.18 -1.40
C HIS A 80 13.46 -13.22 -0.73
N ILE A 81 12.51 -12.49 -1.31
CA ILE A 81 11.12 -12.46 -0.85
C ILE A 81 10.41 -13.70 -1.38
N GLY A 82 9.88 -14.52 -0.47
CA GLY A 82 9.04 -15.65 -0.83
C GLY A 82 7.58 -15.23 -1.03
N ASN A 83 7.07 -14.37 -0.14
CA ASN A 83 5.69 -13.90 -0.19
C ASN A 83 5.53 -12.54 0.53
N MET A 84 4.45 -11.82 0.20
CA MET A 84 3.99 -10.64 0.94
C MET A 84 2.46 -10.67 1.01
N ALA A 85 1.92 -10.85 2.21
CA ALA A 85 0.50 -10.89 2.47
C ALA A 85 0.07 -9.65 3.25
N HIS A 86 -0.29 -8.59 2.52
CA HIS A 86 -0.72 -7.31 3.08
C HIS A 86 0.29 -6.68 4.06
N ASP A 87 0.23 -7.00 5.34
CA ASP A 87 1.06 -6.49 6.43
C ASP A 87 2.22 -7.42 6.82
N GLU A 88 2.30 -8.61 6.22
CA GLU A 88 3.34 -9.61 6.45
C GLU A 88 4.29 -9.77 5.24
N VAL A 89 5.58 -9.95 5.52
CA VAL A 89 6.63 -10.25 4.51
C VAL A 89 7.37 -11.52 4.93
N ASP A 90 7.32 -12.52 4.05
CA ASP A 90 8.07 -13.77 4.20
C ASP A 90 9.33 -13.69 3.35
N ALA A 91 10.49 -13.81 4.00
CA ALA A 91 11.77 -13.87 3.32
C ALA A 91 12.51 -15.17 3.62
N ILE A 92 13.28 -15.61 2.63
CA ILE A 92 14.09 -16.81 2.69
C ILE A 92 15.55 -16.38 2.55
N ALA A 93 16.43 -16.90 3.40
CA ALA A 93 17.87 -16.67 3.35
C ALA A 93 18.63 -17.94 3.77
N LEU A 94 19.93 -18.02 3.44
CA LEU A 94 20.78 -19.09 3.96
C LEU A 94 20.85 -19.03 5.50
N SER A 95 20.86 -20.19 6.14
CA SER A 95 20.83 -20.29 7.61
C SER A 95 21.95 -19.51 8.30
N ASP A 96 23.15 -19.49 7.71
CA ASP A 96 24.32 -18.76 8.22
C ASP A 96 24.10 -17.23 8.26
N TYR A 97 23.15 -16.72 7.47
CA TYR A 97 22.84 -15.30 7.34
C TYR A 97 21.45 -14.94 7.85
N ALA A 98 20.72 -15.88 8.49
CA ALA A 98 19.35 -15.65 8.95
C ALA A 98 19.23 -14.43 9.87
N LEU A 99 20.19 -14.24 10.79
CA LEU A 99 20.20 -13.07 11.69
C LEU A 99 20.50 -11.77 10.93
N SER A 100 21.39 -11.80 9.94
CA SER A 100 21.70 -10.62 9.12
C SER A 100 20.51 -10.24 8.24
N ALA A 101 19.83 -11.22 7.65
CA ALA A 101 18.63 -11.02 6.85
C ALA A 101 17.42 -10.50 7.68
N ALA A 102 17.45 -10.63 9.01
CA ALA A 102 16.43 -10.07 9.91
C ALA A 102 16.40 -8.53 9.95
N VAL A 103 17.31 -7.85 9.24
CA VAL A 103 17.24 -6.40 8.93
C VAL A 103 15.91 -5.95 8.30
N ILE A 104 15.11 -6.89 7.81
CA ILE A 104 13.69 -6.70 7.46
C ILE A 104 12.93 -5.94 8.54
N GLN A 105 13.13 -6.28 9.82
CA GLN A 105 12.42 -5.64 10.92
C GLN A 105 12.67 -4.13 10.95
N SER A 106 13.94 -3.71 10.82
CA SER A 106 14.31 -2.29 10.77
C SER A 106 13.74 -1.60 9.52
N SER A 107 13.72 -2.30 8.38
CA SER A 107 13.15 -1.76 7.14
C SER A 107 11.64 -1.52 7.25
N MET A 108 10.91 -2.40 7.94
CA MET A 108 9.49 -2.22 8.24
C MET A 108 9.24 -1.05 9.20
N LEU A 109 10.05 -0.92 10.26
CA LEU A 109 9.93 0.17 11.24
C LEU A 109 10.19 1.55 10.61
N CYS A 110 11.16 1.65 9.70
CA CYS A 110 11.58 2.92 9.11
C CYS A 110 10.91 3.23 7.76
N ALA A 111 9.92 2.45 7.31
CA ALA A 111 9.36 2.55 5.97
C ALA A 111 8.86 3.95 5.58
N ILE A 112 8.28 4.70 6.51
CA ILE A 112 7.78 6.07 6.30
C ILE A 112 8.83 7.14 6.65
N HIS A 113 9.93 6.74 7.30
CA HIS A 113 10.99 7.60 7.78
C HIS A 113 12.37 7.14 7.26
N PRO A 114 12.60 7.13 5.92
CA PRO A 114 13.83 6.61 5.32
C PRO A 114 15.10 7.39 5.69
N HIS A 115 14.99 8.51 6.41
CA HIS A 115 16.13 9.34 6.83
C HIS A 115 16.69 8.98 8.22
N TYR A 116 16.08 8.04 8.95
CA TYR A 116 16.71 7.50 10.14
C TYR A 116 17.45 6.23 9.76
N SER A 117 18.72 6.39 9.38
CA SER A 117 19.66 5.28 9.34
C SER A 117 19.78 4.71 10.75
N CYS A 118 19.13 3.57 11.00
CA CYS A 118 19.47 2.70 12.12
C CYS A 118 20.86 2.13 11.83
N GLY A 119 21.88 2.75 12.45
CA GLY A 119 23.23 2.21 12.54
C GLY A 119 23.34 1.07 13.54
#